data_AF-A0A950A4N9-F1
#
_entry.id   AF-A0A950A4N9-F1
#
_cell.length_a   1.000
_cell.length_b   1.000
_cell.length_c   1.000
_cell.angle_alpha   90.00
_cell.angle_beta   90.00
_cell.angle_gamma   90.00
#
_symmetry.space_group_name_H-M   'P 1'
#
loop_
_entity.id
_entity.type
_entity.pdbx_description
1 polymer ?
#
loop_
_entity_poly.entity_id
_entity_poly.type
_entity_poly.pdbx_seq_one_letter_code
_entity_poly.pdbx_strand_id
1 'polypeptide(L)'
;MELGFLGQQGGMGHGEIGFVLKNKGSVPCRTYGYPGILFLDQGGHPLPTIPHHTTSDFFGSSPAVPLVIGPGASASFRLDVGHGVATSNGCATAYALQVIPPNDTATLRTSIPNGSYECRDANVSPLRSGESAYP
;
A
#
# COMPACT_ATOMS: atom_id res chain seq x y z
N MET A 1 -10.22 6.09 -10.04
CA MET A 1 -8.83 6.03 -9.54
C MET A 1 -8.09 4.91 -10.24
N GLU A 2 -6.76 5.00 -10.31
CA GLU A 2 -5.87 3.95 -10.82
C GLU A 2 -4.76 3.71 -9.78
N LEU A 3 -4.45 2.45 -9.49
CA LEU A 3 -3.38 2.06 -8.55
C LEU A 3 -2.12 1.66 -9.32
N GLY A 4 -0.98 2.21 -8.92
CA GLY A 4 0.34 1.89 -9.46
C GLY A 4 1.31 1.44 -8.37
N PHE A 5 2.25 0.57 -8.75
CA PHE A 5 3.39 0.17 -7.94
C PHE A 5 4.57 1.12 -8.17
N LEU A 6 5.14 1.67 -7.09
CA LEU A 6 6.28 2.60 -7.14
C LEU A 6 7.62 1.90 -6.95
N GLY A 7 7.62 0.70 -6.36
CA GLY A 7 8.83 -0.04 -6.05
C GLY A 7 8.75 -0.71 -4.69
N GLN A 8 9.84 -1.37 -4.32
CA GLN A 8 10.03 -1.91 -3.00
C GLN A 8 11.52 -1.91 -2.63
N GLN A 9 11.80 -1.79 -1.34
CA GLN A 9 13.14 -1.87 -0.77
C GLN A 9 13.08 -2.58 0.57
N GLY A 10 14.22 -3.05 1.08
CA GLY A 10 14.25 -3.77 2.34
C GLY A 10 15.56 -3.64 3.08
N GLY A 11 15.49 -3.81 4.40
CA GLY A 11 16.62 -3.72 5.31
C GLY A 11 16.21 -4.10 6.72
N MET A 12 17.15 -4.66 7.49
CA MET A 12 16.96 -4.97 8.92
C MET A 12 15.71 -5.83 9.24
N GLY A 13 15.30 -6.70 8.31
CA GLY A 13 14.13 -7.56 8.50
C GLY A 13 12.79 -6.88 8.19
N HIS A 14 12.79 -5.70 7.57
CA HIS A 14 11.60 -5.00 7.09
C HIS A 14 11.65 -4.79 5.57
N GLY A 15 10.47 -4.74 4.95
CA GLY A 15 10.26 -4.32 3.57
C GLY A 15 9.41 -3.04 3.53
N GLU A 16 9.78 -2.09 2.67
CA GLU A 16 8.97 -0.92 2.34
C GLU A 16 8.46 -1.08 0.91
N ILE A 17 7.14 -1.04 0.73
CA ILE A 17 6.50 -1.23 -0.57
C ILE A 17 5.67 0.01 -0.90
N GLY A 18 6.04 0.70 -1.98
CA GLY A 18 5.41 1.98 -2.36
C GLY A 18 4.31 1.81 -3.40
N PHE A 19 3.21 2.55 -3.22
CA PHE A 19 2.10 2.59 -4.16
C PHE A 19 1.61 4.02 -4.40
N VAL A 20 1.00 4.24 -5.57
CA VAL A 20 0.40 5.51 -5.98
C VAL A 20 -1.04 5.32 -6.45
N LEU A 21 -1.91 6.23 -6.05
CA LEU A 21 -3.27 6.41 -6.55
C LEU A 21 -3.30 7.64 -7.44
N LYS A 22 -3.63 7.45 -8.72
CA LYS A 22 -3.81 8.53 -9.68
C LYS A 22 -5.28 8.76 -9.98
N ASN A 23 -5.73 10.01 -9.91
CA ASN A 23 -7.06 10.37 -10.36
C ASN A 23 -7.10 10.51 -11.88
N LYS A 24 -7.60 9.46 -12.56
CA LYS A 24 -7.84 9.45 -14.02
C LYS A 24 -9.20 10.02 -14.42
N GLY A 25 -10.04 10.41 -13.47
CA GLY A 25 -11.35 11.01 -13.73
C GLY A 25 -11.27 12.53 -13.89
N SER A 26 -12.44 13.14 -14.13
CA SER A 26 -12.61 14.60 -14.25
C SER A 26 -13.07 15.28 -12.96
N VAL A 27 -13.37 14.51 -11.90
CA VAL A 27 -13.88 15.03 -10.62
C VAL A 27 -12.82 14.88 -9.53
N PRO A 28 -12.57 15.91 -8.68
CA PRO A 28 -11.67 15.78 -7.55
C PRO A 28 -12.15 14.75 -6.52
N CYS A 29 -11.23 13.93 -6.01
CA CYS A 29 -11.51 12.96 -4.96
C CYS A 29 -11.08 13.51 -3.60
N ARG A 30 -12.01 13.59 -2.64
CA ARG A 30 -11.72 13.97 -1.25
C ARG A 30 -11.54 12.71 -0.42
N THR A 31 -10.39 12.58 0.23
CA THR A 31 -10.04 11.39 1.00
C THR A 31 -9.28 11.76 2.28
N TYR A 32 -9.22 10.83 3.23
CA TYR A 32 -8.53 10.99 4.50
C TYR A 32 -8.16 9.63 5.08
N GLY A 33 -6.93 9.49 5.59
CA GLY A 33 -6.50 8.28 6.28
C GLY A 33 -5.89 7.23 5.36
N TYR A 34 -6.33 5.98 5.53
CA TYR A 34 -5.59 4.78 5.12
C TYR A 34 -6.38 3.96 4.11
N PRO A 35 -5.73 3.45 3.05
CA PRO A 35 -6.39 2.49 2.17
C PRO A 35 -6.59 1.15 2.88
N GLY A 36 -7.72 0.51 2.61
CA GLY A 36 -7.86 -0.92 2.90
C GLY A 36 -7.00 -1.72 1.91
N ILE A 37 -6.32 -2.75 2.37
CA ILE A 37 -5.42 -3.56 1.53
C ILE A 37 -5.71 -5.06 1.62
N LEU A 38 -5.33 -5.78 0.57
CA LEU A 38 -5.32 -7.24 0.52
C LEU A 38 -4.22 -7.70 -0.44
N PHE A 39 -3.28 -8.49 0.05
CA PHE A 39 -2.28 -9.12 -0.80
C PHE A 39 -2.91 -10.24 -1.62
N LEU A 40 -2.43 -10.40 -2.85
CA LEU A 40 -2.87 -11.45 -3.77
C LEU A 40 -1.68 -12.30 -4.23
N ASP A 41 -1.90 -13.60 -4.42
CA ASP A 41 -0.93 -14.51 -5.00
C ASP A 41 -0.78 -14.29 -6.53
N GLN A 42 0.06 -15.11 -7.19
CA GLN A 42 0.29 -15.02 -8.63
C GLN A 42 -0.97 -15.31 -9.47
N GLY A 43 -1.89 -16.12 -8.96
CA GLY A 43 -3.19 -16.42 -9.59
C GLY A 43 -4.26 -15.36 -9.31
N GLY A 44 -3.97 -14.36 -8.47
CA GLY A 44 -4.92 -13.34 -8.05
C GLY A 44 -5.83 -13.76 -6.89
N HIS A 45 -5.53 -14.88 -6.21
CA HIS A 45 -6.26 -15.29 -5.02
C HIS A 45 -5.81 -14.51 -3.79
N PRO A 46 -6.72 -14.24 -2.84
CA PRO A 46 -6.39 -13.51 -1.63
C PRO A 46 -5.42 -14.28 -0.73
N LEU A 47 -4.39 -13.59 -0.26
CA LEU A 47 -3.49 -14.06 0.80
C LEU A 47 -3.98 -13.52 2.15
N PRO A 48 -3.79 -14.28 3.26
CA PRO A 48 -4.04 -13.76 4.60
C PRO A 48 -3.27 -12.45 4.82
N THR A 49 -4.01 -11.36 5.06
CA THR A 49 -3.45 -10.01 5.23
C THR A 49 -4.06 -9.41 6.50
N ILE A 50 -3.22 -8.91 7.39
CA ILE A 50 -3.60 -8.25 8.64
C ILE A 50 -3.08 -6.80 8.56
N PRO A 51 -3.91 -5.86 8.07
CA PRO A 51 -3.50 -4.47 7.94
C PRO A 51 -3.56 -3.73 9.27
N HIS A 52 -2.52 -2.98 9.59
CA HIS A 52 -2.43 -2.08 10.74
C HIS A 52 -2.27 -0.64 10.26
N HIS A 53 -3.25 0.21 10.53
CA HIS A 53 -3.13 1.63 10.19
C HIS A 53 -2.19 2.34 11.16
N THR A 54 -1.13 2.97 10.65
CA THR A 54 -0.18 3.70 11.50
C THR A 54 0.34 4.98 10.85
N THR A 55 0.52 6.03 11.65
CA THR A 55 1.28 7.23 11.24
C THR A 55 2.77 7.09 11.49
N SER A 56 3.22 5.97 12.07
CA SER A 56 4.63 5.70 12.36
C SER A 56 4.94 4.23 12.15
N ASP A 57 5.83 3.95 11.22
CA ASP A 57 6.29 2.60 10.88
C ASP A 57 7.82 2.55 10.95
N PHE A 58 8.43 1.44 10.55
CA PHE A 58 9.89 1.28 10.56
C PHE A 58 10.62 2.36 9.72
N PHE A 59 9.98 2.88 8.66
CA PHE A 59 10.55 3.83 7.71
C PHE A 59 10.21 5.29 8.05
N GLY A 60 9.75 5.54 9.28
CA GLY A 60 9.52 6.88 9.82
C GLY A 60 8.04 7.23 9.97
N SER A 61 7.74 8.53 9.99
CA SER A 61 6.40 9.03 10.30
C SER A 61 5.73 9.72 9.13
N SER A 62 4.45 9.44 8.93
CA SER A 62 3.59 10.08 7.95
C SER A 62 2.27 10.49 8.61
N PRO A 63 2.00 11.80 8.81
CA PRO A 63 0.73 12.25 9.37
C PRO A 63 -0.45 11.99 8.43
N ALA A 64 -1.58 11.59 9.03
CA ALA A 64 -2.87 11.55 8.33
C ALA A 64 -3.42 12.97 8.17
N VAL A 65 -3.62 13.42 6.93
CA VAL A 65 -4.16 14.75 6.62
C VAL A 65 -5.28 14.65 5.58
N PRO A 66 -6.28 15.55 5.59
CA PRO A 66 -7.27 15.60 4.51
C PRO A 66 -6.60 15.87 3.17
N LEU A 67 -7.01 15.12 2.14
CA LEU A 67 -6.47 15.24 0.79
C LEU A 67 -7.58 15.52 -0.23
N VAL A 68 -7.24 16.35 -1.22
CA VAL A 68 -8.01 16.53 -2.44
C VAL A 68 -7.14 16.13 -3.61
N ILE A 69 -7.45 15.00 -4.24
CA ILE A 69 -6.73 14.50 -5.42
C ILE A 69 -7.50 14.99 -6.65
N GLY A 70 -7.04 16.11 -7.22
CA GLY A 70 -7.62 16.68 -8.43
C GLY A 70 -7.43 15.79 -9.68
N PRO A 71 -8.13 16.08 -10.79
CA PRO A 71 -7.92 15.37 -12.05
C PRO A 71 -6.44 15.36 -12.46
N GLY A 72 -5.91 14.18 -12.77
CA GLY A 72 -4.50 13.96 -13.13
C GLY A 72 -3.52 13.95 -11.95
N ALA A 73 -3.94 14.38 -10.76
CA ALA A 73 -3.10 14.39 -9.56
C ALA A 73 -2.99 13.00 -8.92
N SER A 74 -2.00 12.87 -8.04
CA SER A 74 -1.60 11.62 -7.41
C SER A 74 -1.52 11.76 -5.89
N ALA A 75 -1.80 10.65 -5.19
CA ALA A 75 -1.47 10.46 -3.80
C ALA A 75 -0.78 9.10 -3.62
N SER A 76 0.14 8.98 -2.68
CA SER A 76 0.93 7.79 -2.43
C SER A 76 0.74 7.29 -1.01
N PHE A 77 1.01 6.01 -0.81
CA PHE A 77 1.11 5.38 0.50
C PHE A 77 2.15 4.25 0.43
N ARG A 78 2.63 3.82 1.58
CA ARG A 78 3.53 2.68 1.71
C ARG A 78 2.97 1.61 2.62
N LEU A 79 3.53 0.42 2.45
CA LEU A 79 3.41 -0.69 3.37
C LEU A 79 4.77 -0.93 4.03
N ASP A 80 4.78 -1.07 5.35
CA ASP A 80 5.91 -1.63 6.11
C ASP A 80 5.54 -3.05 6.53
N VAL A 81 6.38 -4.00 6.12
CA VAL A 81 6.12 -5.42 6.25
C VAL A 81 7.31 -6.14 6.88
N GLY A 82 7.03 -7.09 7.76
CA GLY A 82 8.08 -7.85 8.43
C GLY A 82 8.57 -9.03 7.58
N HIS A 83 9.87 -9.04 7.25
CA HIS A 83 10.59 -10.18 6.64
C HIS A 83 11.16 -11.13 7.69
N GLY A 84 10.42 -11.39 8.77
CA GLY A 84 10.91 -12.13 9.92
C GLY A 84 11.34 -13.56 9.57
N VAL A 85 12.66 -13.80 9.54
CA VAL A 85 13.26 -15.16 9.51
C VAL A 85 12.86 -16.03 10.71
N ALA A 86 12.32 -15.43 11.78
CA ALA A 86 11.94 -16.12 13.01
C ALA A 86 10.50 -16.69 12.99
N THR A 87 9.65 -16.32 12.03
CA THR A 87 8.24 -16.76 11.99
C THR A 87 7.86 -17.19 10.59
N SER A 88 8.34 -18.37 10.16
CA SER A 88 7.93 -19.02 8.90
C SER A 88 6.45 -19.45 8.87
N ASN A 89 5.69 -19.22 9.94
CA ASN A 89 4.27 -19.58 10.01
C ASN A 89 3.41 -18.58 9.25
N GLY A 90 3.17 -18.89 7.97
CA GLY A 90 2.12 -18.26 7.19
C GLY A 90 2.56 -17.09 6.31
N CYS A 91 3.86 -16.97 6.04
CA CYS A 91 4.36 -16.05 5.02
C CYS A 91 4.10 -16.58 3.61
N ALA A 92 3.93 -15.68 2.65
CA ALA A 92 3.71 -15.98 1.24
C ALA A 92 4.25 -14.86 0.36
N THR A 93 4.54 -15.15 -0.91
CA THR A 93 4.91 -14.12 -1.87
C THR A 93 3.65 -13.49 -2.47
N ALA A 94 3.43 -12.21 -2.20
CA ALA A 94 2.41 -11.39 -2.83
C ALA A 94 2.87 -10.94 -4.22
N TYR A 95 2.07 -11.17 -5.25
CA TYR A 95 2.35 -10.75 -6.63
C TYR A 95 1.46 -9.60 -7.09
N ALA A 96 0.45 -9.23 -6.31
CA ALA A 96 -0.37 -8.06 -6.54
C ALA A 96 -0.93 -7.53 -5.21
N LEU A 97 -1.32 -6.25 -5.24
CA LEU A 97 -2.05 -5.61 -4.17
C LEU A 97 -3.45 -5.24 -4.67
N GLN A 98 -4.46 -5.58 -3.88
CA GLN A 98 -5.79 -5.01 -3.98
C GLN A 98 -5.96 -3.89 -2.95
N VAL A 99 -6.55 -2.78 -3.37
CA VAL A 99 -6.75 -1.58 -2.55
C VAL A 99 -8.18 -1.09 -2.66
N ILE A 100 -8.75 -0.65 -1.53
CA ILE A 100 -9.93 0.21 -1.49
C ILE A 100 -9.49 1.57 -0.93
N PRO A 101 -9.49 2.65 -1.73
CA PRO A 101 -9.12 3.97 -1.24
C PRO A 101 -10.03 4.43 -0.09
N PRO A 102 -9.54 5.27 0.83
CA PRO A 102 -10.39 5.79 1.89
C PRO A 102 -11.53 6.63 1.30
N ASN A 103 -12.74 6.44 1.85
CA ASN A 103 -13.99 7.07 1.40
C ASN A 103 -14.42 6.69 -0.03
N ASP A 104 -13.89 5.60 -0.58
CA ASP A 104 -14.29 5.02 -1.86
C ASP A 104 -14.77 3.57 -1.64
N THR A 105 -15.47 3.01 -2.61
CA THR A 105 -15.87 1.59 -2.66
C THR A 105 -15.23 0.85 -3.84
N ALA A 106 -14.58 1.57 -4.75
CA ALA A 106 -13.89 0.97 -5.87
C ALA A 106 -12.72 0.10 -5.42
N THR A 107 -12.71 -1.13 -5.90
CA THR A 107 -11.58 -2.05 -5.74
C THR A 107 -10.58 -1.80 -6.85
N LEU A 108 -9.35 -1.41 -6.48
CA LEU A 108 -8.23 -1.20 -7.37
C LEU A 108 -7.23 -2.32 -7.22
N ARG A 109 -6.50 -2.65 -8.28
CA ARG A 109 -5.44 -3.68 -8.25
C ARG A 109 -4.23 -3.23 -9.03
N THR A 110 -3.05 -3.65 -8.57
CA THR A 110 -1.79 -3.46 -9.30
C THR A 110 -0.87 -4.63 -9.04
N SER A 111 -0.03 -4.99 -10.02
CA SER A 111 0.98 -6.04 -9.87
C SER A 111 2.18 -5.53 -9.07
N ILE A 112 2.81 -6.44 -8.33
CA ILE A 112 4.13 -6.25 -7.72
C ILE A 112 5.11 -7.08 -8.56
N PRO A 113 5.86 -6.47 -9.49
CA PRO A 113 6.84 -7.19 -10.30
C PRO A 113 7.86 -7.90 -9.41
N ASN A 114 8.14 -9.17 -9.71
CA ASN A 114 9.00 -10.07 -8.94
C ASN A 114 8.46 -10.49 -7.56
N GLY A 115 7.26 -10.03 -7.20
CA GLY A 115 6.61 -10.34 -5.92
C GLY A 115 7.26 -9.65 -4.72
N SER A 116 6.59 -9.73 -3.57
CA SER A 116 7.10 -9.31 -2.27
C SER A 116 6.83 -10.38 -1.23
N TYR A 117 7.78 -10.67 -0.34
CA TYR A 117 7.67 -11.76 0.62
C TYR A 117 7.08 -11.26 1.93
N GLU A 118 5.85 -11.68 2.21
CA GLU A 118 5.01 -11.07 3.24
C GLU A 118 4.62 -12.06 4.31
N CYS A 119 4.64 -11.64 5.57
CA CYS A 119 4.27 -12.46 6.72
C CYS A 119 2.94 -12.03 7.36
N ARG A 120 1.95 -11.73 6.50
CA ARG A 120 0.56 -11.34 6.82
C ARG A 120 0.39 -9.94 7.42
N ASP A 121 1.17 -9.60 8.44
CA ASP A 121 1.11 -8.29 9.08
C ASP A 121 1.69 -7.22 8.17
N ALA A 122 0.92 -6.16 7.94
CA ALA A 122 1.32 -5.02 7.11
C ALA A 122 0.90 -3.71 7.76
N ASN A 123 1.87 -2.89 8.14
CA ASN A 123 1.65 -1.52 8.56
C ASN A 123 1.34 -0.68 7.33
N VAL A 124 0.20 0.01 7.32
CA VAL A 124 -0.28 0.84 6.22
C VAL A 124 -0.12 2.30 6.62
N SER A 125 0.62 3.07 5.84
CA SER A 125 0.72 4.52 6.02
C SER A 125 -0.55 5.23 5.54
N PRO A 126 -0.87 6.45 6.02
CA PRO A 126 -1.93 7.23 5.41
C PRO A 126 -1.55 7.64 3.98
N LEU A 127 -2.56 7.95 3.16
CA LEU A 127 -2.34 8.59 1.87
C LEU A 127 -1.72 9.97 2.06
N ARG A 128 -0.71 10.29 1.24
CA ARG A 128 -0.07 11.61 1.15
C ARG A 128 -0.09 12.11 -0.29
N SER A 129 -0.12 13.43 -0.48
CA SER A 129 -0.03 14.01 -1.82
C SER A 129 1.32 13.70 -2.46
N GLY A 130 1.32 13.34 -3.75
CA GLY A 130 2.54 13.15 -4.52
C GLY A 130 2.66 11.74 -5.13
N GLU A 131 3.84 11.50 -5.70
CA GLU A 131 4.16 10.26 -6.45
C GLU A 131 5.33 9.48 -5.81
N SER A 132 5.78 9.87 -4.61
CA SER A 132 6.74 9.11 -3.80
C SER A 132 6.05 8.59 -2.55
N ALA A 133 6.23 7.31 -2.25
CA ALA A 133 5.82 6.71 -0.98
C ALA A 133 6.96 6.65 0.04
N TYR A 134 8.18 7.05 -0.36
CA TYR A 134 9.39 6.97 0.43
C TYR A 134 9.74 8.33 1.07
N PRO A 135 10.39 8.34 2.25
CA PRO A 135 10.87 9.57 2.91
C PRO A 135 11.83 10.41 2.07
#